data_AF-A0A074WE38-F1
#
_entry.id   AF-A0A074WE38-F1
#
_cell.length_a   1.000
_cell.length_b   1.000
_cell.length_c   1.000
_cell.angle_alpha   90.00
_cell.angle_beta   90.00
_cell.angle_gamma   90.00
#
_symmetry.space_group_name_H-M   'P 1'
#
loop_
_entity.id
_entity.type
_entity.pdbx_description
1 polymer ?
#
loop_
_entity_poly.entity_id
_entity_poly.type
_entity_poly.pdbx_seq_one_letter_code
_entity_poly.pdbx_strand_id
1 'polypeptide(L)'
;LCHCGWCKKTPGYNGNTFAVLMDHACSNFKHLSGTSDTFKRIADSANTMTSYACGRCSCIMWVHPESQPALRVIRTGTINDADVLNSLAPSKELYCSPRP
;
A
#
# COMPACT_ATOMS: atom_id res chain seq x y z
N LEU A 1 -9.24 2.75 2.34
CA LEU A 1 -8.82 2.86 3.77
C LEU A 1 -8.89 1.47 4.40
N CYS A 2 -7.89 1.04 5.18
CA CYS A 2 -7.93 -0.26 5.86
C CYS A 2 -7.65 -0.11 7.36
N HIS A 3 -8.46 -0.77 8.19
CA HIS A 3 -8.39 -0.68 9.65
C HIS A 3 -7.87 -1.97 10.32
N CYS A 4 -7.24 -2.88 9.56
CA CYS A 4 -6.66 -4.07 10.18
C CYS A 4 -5.53 -3.70 11.15
N GLY A 5 -5.23 -4.58 12.10
CA GLY A 5 -4.23 -4.32 13.14
C GLY A 5 -2.85 -3.98 12.58
N TRP A 6 -2.50 -4.53 11.42
CA TRP A 6 -1.26 -4.17 10.72
C TRP A 6 -1.27 -2.76 10.12
N CYS A 7 -2.35 -2.38 9.43
CA CYS A 7 -2.42 -1.06 8.81
C CYS A 7 -2.29 0.02 9.88
N LYS A 8 -2.99 -0.14 11.01
CA LYS A 8 -2.92 0.74 12.19
C LYS A 8 -1.51 0.97 12.75
N LYS A 9 -0.56 0.06 12.53
CA LYS A 9 0.84 0.21 12.95
C LYS A 9 1.66 1.12 12.03
N THR A 10 1.13 1.46 10.85
CA THR A 10 1.85 2.31 9.90
C THR A 10 1.63 3.78 10.29
N PRO A 11 2.68 4.58 10.53
CA PRO A 11 2.54 5.95 11.01
C PRO A 11 1.96 6.90 9.95
N GLY A 12 1.20 7.91 10.41
CA GLY A 12 0.64 9.00 9.60
C GLY A 12 -0.88 8.92 9.36
N TYR A 13 -1.53 10.08 9.16
CA TYR A 13 -2.98 10.20 8.84
C TYR A 13 -3.35 9.40 7.57
N ASN A 14 -2.45 9.42 6.58
CA ASN A 14 -2.57 8.66 5.33
C ASN A 14 -1.91 7.27 5.38
N GLY A 15 -1.43 6.84 6.55
CA GLY A 15 -0.78 5.54 6.72
C GLY A 15 -1.73 4.39 6.37
N ASN A 16 -3.03 4.58 6.56
CA ASN A 16 -4.07 3.57 6.28
C ASN A 16 -4.78 3.77 4.94
N THR A 17 -4.44 4.80 4.19
CA THR A 17 -5.00 5.08 2.86
C THR A 17 -4.09 4.54 1.78
N PHE A 18 -4.71 3.91 0.79
CA PHE A 18 -4.01 3.19 -0.26
C PHE A 18 -4.64 3.50 -1.61
N ALA A 19 -3.81 3.69 -2.61
CA ALA A 19 -4.22 3.62 -4.00
C ALA A 19 -3.97 2.20 -4.51
N VAL A 20 -4.86 1.68 -5.35
CA VAL A 20 -4.74 0.33 -5.89
C VAL A 20 -4.50 0.42 -7.38
N LEU A 21 -3.37 -0.12 -7.82
CA LEU A 21 -3.08 -0.32 -9.24
C LEU A 21 -3.44 -1.77 -9.59
N MET A 22 -4.20 -1.95 -10.67
CA MET A 22 -4.62 -3.25 -11.18
C MET A 22 -4.29 -3.37 -12.67
N ASP A 23 -4.18 -4.61 -13.15
CA ASP A 23 -4.09 -4.97 -14.57
C ASP A 23 -3.07 -4.13 -15.36
N HIS A 24 -3.50 -3.44 -16.41
CA HIS A 24 -2.65 -2.63 -17.27
C HIS A 24 -1.92 -1.50 -16.51
N ALA A 25 -2.52 -0.94 -15.46
CA ALA A 25 -1.85 0.07 -14.63
C ALA A 25 -0.72 -0.57 -13.80
N CYS A 26 -0.92 -1.80 -13.33
CA CYS A 26 0.11 -2.56 -12.63
C CYS A 26 1.28 -2.95 -13.56
N SER A 27 1.02 -3.31 -14.82
CA SER A 27 2.10 -3.63 -15.77
C SER A 27 3.00 -2.44 -16.11
N ASN A 28 2.46 -1.22 -15.98
CA ASN A 28 3.22 0.02 -16.18
C ASN A 28 3.98 0.46 -14.92
N PHE A 29 3.74 -0.16 -13.77
CA PHE A 29 4.45 0.15 -12.54
C PHE A 29 5.91 -0.30 -12.63
N LYS A 30 6.83 0.65 -12.47
CA LYS A 30 8.28 0.41 -12.53
C LYS A 30 8.96 1.07 -11.35
N HIS A 31 9.90 0.35 -10.75
CA HIS A 31 10.84 0.94 -9.80
C HIS A 31 11.97 1.61 -10.59
N LEU A 32 11.96 2.95 -10.63
CA LEU A 32 12.90 3.72 -11.46
C LEU A 32 14.27 3.92 -10.81
N SER A 33 14.30 4.11 -9.49
CA SER A 33 15.52 4.42 -8.74
C SER A 33 15.37 4.17 -7.24
N GLY A 34 16.50 4.07 -6.55
CA GLY A 34 16.57 3.84 -5.10
C GLY A 34 16.74 2.37 -4.71
N THR A 35 16.97 2.12 -3.43
CA THR A 35 16.98 0.77 -2.85
C THR A 35 15.65 0.51 -2.17
N SER A 36 15.19 -0.74 -2.29
CA SER A 36 13.99 -1.19 -1.59
C SER A 36 14.34 -2.40 -0.73
N ASP A 37 14.09 -2.26 0.57
CA ASP A 37 14.05 -3.39 1.46
C ASP A 37 12.71 -4.10 1.31
N THR A 38 12.72 -5.42 1.46
CA THR A 38 11.51 -6.23 1.33
C THR A 38 11.28 -7.00 2.60
N PHE A 39 10.02 -7.04 3.03
CA PHE A 39 9.59 -7.93 4.11
C PHE A 39 8.29 -8.62 3.73
N LYS A 40 8.21 -9.90 4.05
CA LYS A 40 7.03 -10.73 3.82
C LYS A 40 6.31 -10.99 5.12
N ARG A 41 4.98 -11.00 5.09
CA ARG A 41 4.15 -11.40 6.21
C ARG A 41 2.90 -12.12 5.72
N ILE A 42 2.35 -12.98 6.56
CA ILE A 42 1.00 -13.52 6.37
C ILE A 42 0.03 -12.47 6.91
N ALA A 43 -0.95 -12.07 6.10
CA ALA A 43 -2.02 -11.17 6.53
C ALA A 43 -3.16 -11.92 7.21
N ASP A 44 -4.03 -11.19 7.91
CA ASP A 44 -5.25 -11.71 8.52
C ASP A 44 -6.18 -12.39 7.50
N SER A 45 -6.01 -12.10 6.20
CA SER A 45 -6.69 -12.76 5.09
C SER A 45 -6.02 -14.07 4.63
N ALA A 46 -5.08 -14.63 5.41
CA ALA A 46 -4.23 -15.77 5.09
C ALA A 46 -3.30 -15.64 3.86
N ASN A 47 -3.34 -14.49 3.17
CA ASN A 47 -2.49 -14.23 2.01
C ASN A 47 -1.11 -13.70 2.43
N THR A 48 -0.07 -14.13 1.72
CA THR A 48 1.26 -13.54 1.85
C THR A 48 1.27 -12.15 1.22
N MET A 49 1.70 -11.17 2.01
CA MET A 49 1.89 -9.78 1.60
C MET A 49 3.39 -9.48 1.59
N THR A 50 3.93 -9.15 0.43
CA THR A 50 5.29 -8.62 0.30
C THR A 50 5.23 -7.10 0.32
N SER A 51 5.86 -6.50 1.32
CA SER A 51 5.95 -5.03 1.43
C SER A 51 7.33 -4.57 0.97
N TYR A 52 7.34 -3.46 0.27
CA TYR A 52 8.53 -2.84 -0.29
C TYR A 52 8.71 -1.47 0.38
N ALA A 53 9.75 -1.35 1.18
CA ALA A 53 10.07 -0.16 1.95
C ALA A 53 11.32 0.53 1.39
N CYS A 54 11.38 1.85 1.49
CA CYS A 54 12.58 2.61 1.12
C CYS A 54 13.78 2.14 1.96
N GLY A 55 14.87 1.73 1.31
CA GLY A 55 16.06 1.20 2.01
C GLY A 55 16.86 2.24 2.82
N ARG A 56 16.39 3.49 2.90
CA ARG A 56 17.02 4.54 3.72
C ARG A 56 16.19 4.92 4.95
N CYS A 57 14.88 5.12 4.78
CA CYS A 57 14.00 5.59 5.84
C CYS A 57 12.97 4.55 6.30
N SER A 58 12.98 3.35 5.70
CA SER A 58 12.07 2.25 6.00
C SER A 58 10.58 2.58 5.83
N CYS A 59 10.25 3.70 5.18
CA CYS A 59 8.88 4.03 4.81
C CYS A 59 8.37 3.00 3.80
N ILE A 60 7.22 2.38 4.08
CA ILE A 60 6.59 1.44 3.17
C ILE A 60 6.07 2.23 1.96
N MET A 61 6.51 1.87 0.77
CA MET A 61 6.14 2.55 -0.47
C MET A 61 4.96 1.84 -1.14
N TRP A 62 5.10 0.53 -1.35
CA TRP A 62 4.02 -0.31 -1.88
C TRP A 62 3.99 -1.68 -1.25
N VAL A 63 2.85 -2.35 -1.38
CA VAL A 63 2.61 -3.72 -0.95
C VAL A 63 2.10 -4.52 -2.14
N HIS A 64 2.55 -5.76 -2.22
CA HIS A 64 2.16 -6.73 -3.22
C HIS A 64 1.53 -7.95 -2.54
N PRO A 65 0.23 -8.21 -2.76
CA PRO A 65 -0.37 -9.49 -2.38
C PRO A 65 0.08 -10.57 -3.35
N GLU A 66 0.75 -11.61 -2.87
CA GLU A 66 1.24 -12.70 -3.74
C GLU A 66 0.08 -13.48 -4.38
N SER A 67 -1.09 -13.49 -3.76
CA SER A 67 -2.32 -14.08 -4.31
C SER A 67 -2.89 -13.29 -5.51
N GLN A 68 -2.42 -12.07 -5.76
CA GLN A 68 -2.90 -11.18 -6.82
C GLN A 68 -1.70 -10.55 -7.58
N PRO A 69 -1.05 -11.30 -8.49
CA PRO A 69 0.17 -10.87 -9.21
C PRO A 69 0.00 -9.53 -9.95
N ALA A 70 -1.18 -9.29 -10.52
CA ALA A 70 -1.55 -8.09 -11.27
C ALA A 70 -1.95 -6.89 -10.40
N LEU A 71 -1.69 -6.93 -9.09
CA LEU A 71 -2.08 -5.89 -8.15
C LEU A 71 -0.88 -5.29 -7.41
N ARG A 72 -0.87 -3.96 -7.28
CA ARG A 72 0.01 -3.22 -6.37
C ARG A 72 -0.82 -2.28 -5.51
N VAL A 73 -0.56 -2.30 -4.21
CA VAL A 73 -1.17 -1.40 -3.23
C VAL A 73 -0.14 -0.32 -2.89
N ILE A 74 -0.37 0.90 -3.35
CA ILE A 74 0.52 2.05 -3.12
C ILE A 74 0.06 2.79 -1.87
N ARG A 75 0.99 3.17 -0.99
CA ARG A 75 0.69 4.04 0.16
C ARG A 75 0.48 5.46 -0.36
N THR A 76 -0.71 6.03 -0.21
CA THR A 76 -0.98 7.38 -0.78
C THR A 76 -0.14 8.47 -0.14
N GLY A 77 0.25 8.30 1.13
CA GLY A 77 1.17 9.22 1.81
C GLY A 77 2.57 9.33 1.21
N THR A 78 2.94 8.44 0.28
CA THR A 78 4.24 8.50 -0.44
C THR A 78 4.11 9.10 -1.85
N ILE A 79 2.92 9.53 -2.25
CA ILE A 79 2.69 10.19 -3.54
C ILE A 79 2.90 11.69 -3.36
N ASN A 80 3.83 12.27 -4.10
CA ASN A 80 4.16 13.68 -4.04
C ASN A 80 3.56 14.46 -5.23
N ASP A 81 2.30 14.17 -5.56
CA ASP A 81 1.54 14.83 -6.61
C ASP A 81 0.16 15.17 -6.06
N ALA A 82 -0.08 16.47 -5.85
CA ALA A 82 -1.29 16.96 -5.20
C ALA A 82 -2.54 16.76 -6.08
N ASP A 83 -2.42 16.90 -7.40
CA ASP A 83 -3.55 16.75 -8.31
C ASP A 83 -4.00 15.29 -8.36
N VAL A 84 -3.04 14.36 -8.41
CA VAL A 84 -3.33 12.93 -8.29
C VAL A 84 -4.02 12.64 -6.96
N LEU A 85 -3.49 13.13 -5.84
CA LEU A 85 -4.11 12.90 -4.53
C LEU A 85 -5.53 13.48 -4.42
N ASN A 86 -5.75 14.67 -4.95
CA ASN A 86 -7.07 15.33 -4.97
C ASN A 86 -8.07 14.59 -5.87
N SER A 87 -7.60 13.94 -6.92
CA SER A 87 -8.45 13.08 -7.77
C SER A 87 -8.80 11.73 -7.12
N LEU A 88 -8.03 11.29 -6.13
CA LEU A 88 -8.15 9.98 -5.48
C LEU A 88 -8.96 10.07 -4.18
N ALA A 89 -10.28 10.27 -4.31
CA ALA A 89 -11.19 10.16 -3.18
C ALA A 89 -11.25 8.71 -2.64
N PRO A 90 -11.17 8.49 -1.31
CA PRO A 90 -11.34 7.15 -0.73
C PRO A 90 -12.71 6.55 -1.09
N SER A 91 -12.71 5.44 -1.83
CA SER A 91 -13.95 4.81 -2.32
C SER A 91 -14.38 3.57 -1.54
N LYS A 92 -13.44 2.93 -0.83
CA LYS A 92 -13.70 1.69 -0.07
C LYS A 92 -12.98 1.67 1.26
N GLU A 93 -13.62 0.99 2.19
CA GLU A 93 -13.10 0.72 3.53
C GLU A 93 -13.04 -0.78 3.79
N LEU A 94 -11.93 -1.22 4.40
CA LEU A 94 -11.67 -2.62 4.74
C LEU A 94 -11.47 -2.76 6.24
N TYR A 95 -11.88 -3.91 6.79
CA TYR A 95 -11.80 -4.22 8.22
C TYR A 95 -12.54 -3.19 9.11
N CYS A 96 -13.77 -2.81 8.76
CA CYS A 96 -14.52 -1.80 9.50
C CYS A 96 -15.02 -2.24 10.89
N SER A 97 -15.11 -3.55 11.16
CA SER A 97 -15.52 -4.09 12.46
C SER A 97 -14.59 -3.65 13.62
N PRO A 98 -13.24 -3.72 13.50
CA PRO A 98 -12.32 -3.19 14.50
C PRO A 98 -12.09 -1.66 14.39
N ARG A 99 -13.00 -0.88 13.80
CA ARG A 99 -12.88 0.59 13.81
C ARG A 99 -13.02 1.10 15.27
N PRO A 100 -12.21 2.09 15.71
CA PRO A 100 -12.41 2.75 17.00
C PRO A 100 -13.80 3.38 17.14
#